data_AF-A0A9E3DTC9-F1
#
_entry.id   AF-A0A9E3DTC9-F1
#
_cell.length_a   1.000
_cell.length_b   1.000
_cell.length_c   1.000
_cell.angle_alpha   90.00
_cell.angle_beta   90.00
_cell.angle_gamma   90.00
#
_symmetry.space_group_name_H-M   'P 1'
#
loop_
_entity.id
_entity.type
_entity.pdbx_description
1 polymer ?
#
loop_
_entity_poly.entity_id
_entity_poly.type
_entity_poly.pdbx_seq_one_letter_code
_entity_poly.pdbx_strand_id
1 'polypeptide(L)'
;RGRFGYRTWRAVHWTAYASWPVALLHGLGTGSDTKTGWMLVLTGVCVIAVIVAVVARATAGWPDHAGARMTALAASVLTPIGLLVWLPGGPLAAGWAKEAGTPASLLAAAGYGAGSSSASPPPAFSAQVSGGVRQSEDPSGLEKVDLSLLVAGQRLNRLDIQIFGQPIGGGVQMTGSAVTLGTASDPDLYQGRVVGLDGTNVQARLRGPTGNEVLLAAELQIDQGSGAASGTVTSR
;
A
#
# COMPACT_ATOMS: atom_id res chain seq x y z
N ARG A 1 40.33 -9.82 12.56
CA ARG A 1 39.60 -8.66 12.00
C ARG A 1 40.54 -7.92 11.05
N GLY A 2 40.41 -8.15 9.73
CA GLY A 2 41.33 -7.59 8.74
C GLY A 2 41.24 -6.06 8.72
N ARG A 3 42.39 -5.39 8.83
CA ARG A 3 42.47 -3.92 8.80
C ARG A 3 42.33 -3.49 7.34
N PHE A 4 41.13 -3.06 6.95
CA PHE A 4 40.92 -2.47 5.64
C PHE A 4 41.92 -1.34 5.41
N GLY A 5 42.61 -1.35 4.26
CA GLY A 5 43.51 -0.25 3.90
C GLY A 5 42.75 1.06 3.81
N TYR A 6 43.39 2.16 4.22
CA TYR A 6 42.77 3.50 4.26
C TYR A 6 42.09 3.89 2.93
N ARG A 7 42.68 3.52 1.79
CA ARG A 7 42.11 3.77 0.46
C ARG A 7 40.79 3.04 0.23
N THR A 8 40.71 1.77 0.63
CA THR A 8 39.50 0.94 0.50
C THR A 8 38.41 1.44 1.44
N TRP A 9 38.76 1.74 2.70
CA TRP A 9 37.82 2.34 3.65
C TRP A 9 37.26 3.67 3.11
N ARG A 10 38.13 4.54 2.59
CA ARG A 10 37.72 5.83 2.02
C ARG A 10 36.81 5.65 0.81
N ALA A 11 37.11 4.73 -0.10
CA ALA A 11 36.29 4.46 -1.28
C ALA A 11 34.88 3.97 -0.89
N VAL A 12 34.80 3.00 0.03
CA VAL A 12 33.52 2.48 0.55
C VAL A 12 32.71 3.59 1.23
N HIS A 13 33.39 4.44 2.00
CA HIS A 13 32.77 5.59 2.64
C HIS A 13 32.20 6.59 1.63
N TRP A 14 32.92 6.86 0.53
CA TRP A 14 32.41 7.69 -0.56
C TRP A 14 31.21 7.06 -1.28
N THR A 15 31.21 5.75 -1.51
CA THR A 15 30.05 5.07 -2.12
C THR A 15 28.80 5.14 -1.25
N ALA A 16 28.95 5.16 0.08
CA ALA A 16 27.82 5.36 1.00
C ALA A 16 27.21 6.77 0.88
N TYR A 17 28.01 7.79 0.56
CA TYR A 17 27.46 9.11 0.22
C TYR A 17 26.78 9.12 -1.15
N ALA A 18 27.32 8.37 -2.13
CA ALA A 18 26.75 8.25 -3.46
C ALA A 18 25.45 7.43 -3.52
N SER A 19 25.19 6.56 -2.52
CA SER A 19 23.94 5.78 -2.49
C SER A 19 22.70 6.61 -2.19
N TRP A 20 22.85 7.73 -1.46
CA TRP A 20 21.74 8.62 -1.14
C TRP A 20 21.05 9.23 -2.37
N PRO A 21 21.75 9.87 -3.33
CA PRO A 21 21.11 10.38 -4.55
C PRO A 21 20.52 9.27 -5.42
N VAL A 22 21.14 8.08 -5.44
CA VAL A 22 20.61 6.92 -6.18
C VAL A 22 19.29 6.44 -5.55
N ALA A 23 19.22 6.34 -4.23
CA ALA A 23 18.00 6.00 -3.51
C ALA A 23 16.89 7.04 -3.74
N LEU A 24 17.24 8.32 -3.79
CA LEU A 24 16.30 9.40 -4.10
C LEU A 24 15.77 9.31 -5.53
N LEU A 25 16.64 9.10 -6.52
CA LEU A 25 16.23 8.90 -7.92
C LEU A 25 15.38 7.63 -8.10
N HIS A 26 15.74 6.54 -7.43
CA HIS A 26 14.97 5.30 -7.44
C HIS A 26 13.58 5.48 -6.81
N GLY A 27 13.53 6.09 -5.62
CA GLY A 27 12.28 6.40 -4.93
C GLY A 27 11.36 7.31 -5.75
N LEU A 28 11.92 8.33 -6.40
CA LEU A 28 11.16 9.26 -7.26
C LEU A 28 10.79 8.69 -8.63
N GLY A 29 11.62 7.83 -9.21
CA GLY A 29 11.42 7.31 -10.57
C GLY A 29 10.53 6.08 -10.65
N THR A 30 10.59 5.19 -9.65
CA THR A 30 9.90 3.88 -9.67
C THR A 30 9.02 3.62 -8.46
N GLY A 31 8.93 4.56 -7.51
CA GLY A 31 8.08 4.42 -6.32
C GLY A 31 6.59 4.52 -6.66
N SER A 32 5.79 3.60 -6.13
CA SER A 32 4.32 3.60 -6.24
C SER A 32 3.68 4.86 -5.62
N ASP A 33 4.35 5.46 -4.64
CA ASP A 33 3.80 6.55 -3.81
C ASP A 33 4.35 7.93 -4.20
N THR A 34 4.98 8.04 -5.37
CA THR A 34 5.62 9.28 -5.87
C THR A 34 4.65 10.43 -6.09
N LYS A 35 3.35 10.12 -6.27
CA LYS A 35 2.28 11.12 -6.37
C LYS A 35 1.65 11.46 -5.02
N THR A 36 2.04 10.77 -3.95
CA THR A 36 1.47 10.98 -2.63
C THR A 36 2.13 12.21 -2.00
N GLY A 37 1.34 13.28 -1.81
CA GLY A 37 1.86 14.60 -1.44
C GLY A 37 2.73 14.63 -0.19
N TRP A 38 2.45 13.78 0.81
CA TRP A 38 3.27 13.72 2.04
C TRP A 38 4.70 13.21 1.77
N MET A 39 4.88 12.26 0.84
CA MET A 39 6.18 11.69 0.49
C MET A 39 7.04 12.70 -0.27
N LEU A 40 6.41 13.51 -1.14
CA LEU A 40 7.07 14.61 -1.84
C LEU A 40 7.52 15.70 -0.87
N VAL A 41 6.68 16.06 0.10
CA VAL A 41 7.04 17.03 1.16
C VAL A 41 8.22 16.52 1.97
N LEU A 42 8.19 15.27 2.43
CA LEU A 42 9.29 14.67 3.20
C LEU A 42 10.59 14.62 2.40
N THR A 43 10.52 14.22 1.12
CA THR A 43 11.67 14.21 0.22
C THR A 43 12.24 15.61 0.03
N GLY A 44 11.38 16.61 -0.17
CA GLY A 44 11.78 18.01 -0.27
C GLY A 44 12.50 18.51 0.98
N VAL A 45 11.97 18.22 2.17
CA VAL A 45 12.60 18.57 3.46
C VAL A 45 13.99 17.96 3.59
N CYS A 46 14.14 16.67 3.25
CA CYS A 46 15.43 15.99 3.29
C CYS A 46 16.46 16.62 2.34
N VAL A 47 16.06 16.97 1.11
CA VAL A 47 16.93 17.65 0.14
C VAL A 47 17.38 19.01 0.67
N ILE A 48 16.46 19.80 1.23
CA ILE A 48 16.77 21.10 1.82
C ILE A 48 17.77 20.95 2.97
N ALA A 49 17.55 19.99 3.87
CA ALA A 49 18.46 19.73 4.99
C ALA A 49 19.89 19.41 4.51
N VAL A 50 20.04 18.59 3.46
CA VAL A 50 21.34 18.28 2.85
C VAL A 50 21.99 19.53 2.25
N ILE A 51 21.24 20.36 1.52
CA ILE A 51 21.76 21.61 0.94
C ILE A 51 22.28 22.53 2.06
N VAL A 52 21.49 22.72 3.12
CA VAL A 52 21.89 23.54 4.27
C VAL A 52 23.18 23.00 4.89
N ALA A 53 23.29 21.69 5.09
CA ALA A 53 24.50 21.07 5.63
C ALA A 53 25.72 21.27 4.72
N VAL A 54 25.57 21.15 3.40
CA VAL A 54 26.65 21.38 2.42
C VAL A 54 27.10 22.84 2.43
N VAL A 55 26.16 23.79 2.43
CA VAL A 55 26.46 25.23 2.46
C VAL A 55 27.15 25.61 3.77
N ALA A 56 26.63 25.14 4.92
CA ALA A 56 27.25 25.36 6.22
C ALA A 56 28.68 24.79 6.27
N ARG A 57 28.89 23.59 5.71
CA ARG A 57 30.21 22.95 5.65
C ARG A 57 31.19 23.68 4.74
N ALA A 58 30.74 24.18 3.59
CA ALA A 58 31.59 24.89 2.62
C ALA A 58 32.01 26.27 3.13
N THR A 59 31.16 26.94 3.92
CA THR A 59 31.38 28.29 4.45
C THR A 59 32.24 28.31 5.73
N ALA A 60 32.12 27.31 6.61
CA ALA A 60 32.77 27.29 7.92
C ALA A 60 34.32 27.21 7.94
N GLY A 61 35.00 27.00 6.81
CA GLY A 61 36.47 26.89 6.76
C GLY A 61 37.14 27.74 5.69
N TRP A 62 36.46 28.77 5.18
CA TRP A 62 36.93 29.57 4.03
C TRP A 62 38.21 30.34 4.39
N PRO A 63 39.26 30.37 3.52
CA PRO A 63 39.30 30.03 2.09
C PRO A 63 40.01 28.71 1.70
N ASP A 64 40.36 27.83 2.64
CA ASP A 64 41.12 26.61 2.31
C ASP A 64 40.40 25.73 1.29
N HIS A 65 41.07 25.33 0.20
CA HIS A 65 40.50 24.47 -0.87
C HIS A 65 39.30 25.10 -1.63
N ALA A 66 39.37 26.40 -1.94
CA ALA A 66 38.33 27.16 -2.62
C ALA A 66 37.72 26.47 -3.87
N GLY A 67 38.54 25.83 -4.72
CA GLY A 67 38.06 25.14 -5.92
C GLY A 67 37.08 23.99 -5.63
N ALA A 68 37.41 23.12 -4.67
CA ALA A 68 36.56 21.98 -4.29
C ALA A 68 35.25 22.41 -3.59
N ARG A 69 35.24 23.62 -3.03
CA ARG A 69 34.07 24.19 -2.36
C ARG A 69 33.15 24.90 -3.32
N MET A 70 33.69 25.60 -4.32
CA MET A 70 32.88 26.18 -5.40
C MET A 70 32.15 25.10 -6.19
N THR A 71 32.78 23.95 -6.45
CA THR A 71 32.09 22.82 -7.10
C THR A 71 30.99 22.23 -6.21
N ALA A 72 31.20 22.13 -4.89
CA ALA A 72 30.18 21.67 -3.96
C ALA A 72 28.99 22.64 -3.87
N LEU A 73 29.25 23.95 -3.82
CA LEU A 73 28.21 24.98 -3.84
C LEU A 73 27.45 24.98 -5.17
N ALA A 74 28.16 24.92 -6.29
CA ALA A 74 27.54 24.82 -7.61
C ALA A 74 26.66 23.57 -7.74
N ALA A 75 27.15 22.41 -7.29
CA ALA A 75 26.38 21.17 -7.27
C ALA A 75 25.12 21.30 -6.38
N SER A 76 25.22 21.93 -5.22
CA SER A 76 24.07 22.12 -4.32
C SER A 76 22.94 22.97 -4.92
N VAL A 77 23.25 23.81 -5.92
CA VAL A 77 22.29 24.64 -6.65
C VAL A 77 21.80 23.94 -7.92
N LEU A 78 22.70 23.31 -8.68
CA LEU A 78 22.36 22.67 -9.94
C LEU A 78 21.53 21.39 -9.74
N THR A 79 21.77 20.62 -8.68
CA THR A 79 21.01 19.40 -8.38
C THR A 79 19.51 19.66 -8.15
N PRO A 80 19.07 20.59 -7.27
CA PRO A 80 17.64 20.86 -7.10
C PRO A 80 17.00 21.47 -8.35
N ILE A 81 17.72 22.29 -9.13
CA ILE A 81 17.22 22.81 -10.41
C ILE A 81 16.97 21.66 -11.40
N GLY A 82 17.94 20.77 -11.56
CA GLY A 82 17.77 19.58 -12.41
C GLY A 82 16.61 18.70 -11.95
N LEU A 83 16.46 18.53 -10.63
CA LEU A 83 15.34 17.79 -10.03
C LEU A 83 13.99 18.45 -10.38
N LEU A 84 13.87 19.76 -10.17
CA LEU A 84 12.63 20.52 -10.44
C LEU A 84 12.25 20.54 -11.93
N VAL A 85 13.24 20.54 -12.84
CA VAL A 85 12.99 20.46 -14.28
C VAL A 85 12.61 19.03 -14.70
N TRP A 86 13.19 18.02 -14.07
CA TRP A 86 12.92 16.61 -14.38
C TRP A 86 11.59 16.10 -13.83
N LEU A 87 11.16 16.53 -12.64
CA LEU A 87 9.92 16.05 -11.99
C LEU A 87 8.66 16.17 -12.87
N PRO A 88 8.34 17.34 -13.47
CA PRO A 88 7.13 17.53 -14.27
C PRO A 88 7.14 16.77 -15.61
N GLY A 89 8.33 16.52 -16.17
CA GLY A 89 8.51 15.79 -17.44
C GLY A 89 8.76 14.29 -17.26
N GLY A 90 9.02 13.82 -16.04
CA GLY A 90 9.30 12.43 -15.70
C GLY A 90 8.20 11.82 -14.83
N PRO A 91 8.49 11.44 -13.57
CA PRO A 91 7.59 10.63 -12.74
C PRO A 91 6.21 11.22 -12.43
N LEU A 92 6.06 12.55 -12.53
CA LEU A 92 4.76 13.19 -12.35
C LEU A 92 3.98 13.36 -13.66
N ALA A 93 4.60 13.15 -14.82
CA ALA A 93 3.98 13.28 -16.13
C ALA A 93 2.96 12.15 -16.41
N ALA A 94 1.92 12.48 -17.17
CA ALA A 94 0.97 11.49 -17.66
C ALA A 94 1.66 10.55 -18.66
N GLY A 95 1.75 9.26 -18.33
CA GLY A 95 2.36 8.24 -19.20
C GLY A 95 3.75 7.74 -18.77
N TRP A 96 4.37 8.33 -17.73
CA TRP A 96 5.69 7.90 -17.24
C TRP A 96 5.76 6.41 -16.90
N ALA A 97 4.69 5.84 -16.35
CA ALA A 97 4.63 4.40 -16.06
C ALA A 97 4.92 3.55 -17.30
N LYS A 98 4.45 3.96 -18.49
CA LYS A 98 4.70 3.26 -19.76
C LYS A 98 6.16 3.38 -20.19
N GLU A 99 6.77 4.54 -20.01
CA GLU A 99 8.19 4.76 -20.34
C GLU A 99 9.14 4.11 -19.34
N ALA A 100 8.72 3.98 -18.08
CA ALA A 100 9.42 3.24 -17.02
C ALA A 100 9.32 1.70 -17.18
N GLY A 101 8.69 1.21 -18.25
CA GLY A 101 8.67 -0.20 -18.60
C GLY A 101 7.56 -1.03 -17.94
N THR A 102 6.50 -0.40 -17.40
CA THR A 102 5.36 -1.19 -16.91
C THR A 102 4.65 -1.91 -18.07
N PRO A 103 4.37 -3.22 -17.95
CA PRO A 103 3.72 -3.99 -19.01
C PRO A 103 2.33 -3.44 -19.31
N ALA A 104 1.98 -3.41 -20.61
CA ALA A 104 0.75 -2.80 -21.11
C ALA A 104 -0.54 -3.37 -20.47
N SER A 105 -0.50 -4.61 -19.98
CA SER A 105 -1.61 -5.24 -19.24
C SER A 105 -1.92 -4.55 -17.91
N LEU A 106 -0.89 -4.09 -17.18
CA LEU A 106 -1.07 -3.36 -15.91
C LEU A 106 -1.55 -1.93 -16.14
N LEU A 107 -1.09 -1.29 -17.23
CA LEU A 107 -1.58 0.02 -17.65
C LEU A 107 -3.04 -0.02 -18.10
N ALA A 108 -3.43 -1.08 -18.84
CA ALA A 108 -4.81 -1.30 -19.24
C ALA A 108 -5.70 -1.54 -18.01
N ALA A 109 -5.30 -2.42 -17.08
CA ALA A 109 -5.99 -2.65 -15.81
C ALA A 109 -6.18 -1.35 -15.00
N ALA A 110 -5.16 -0.48 -14.94
CA ALA A 110 -5.28 0.84 -14.31
C ALA A 110 -6.23 1.80 -15.05
N GLY A 111 -6.28 1.72 -16.39
CA GLY A 111 -7.24 2.47 -17.22
C GLY A 111 -8.70 2.02 -17.02
N TYR A 112 -8.92 0.74 -16.71
CA TYR A 112 -10.24 0.23 -16.32
C TYR A 112 -10.67 0.67 -14.91
N GLY A 113 -9.73 1.14 -14.07
CA GLY A 113 -10.00 1.71 -12.73
C GLY A 113 -10.29 3.21 -12.71
N ALA A 114 -10.11 3.92 -13.83
CA ALA A 114 -10.34 5.37 -13.94
C ALA A 114 -11.74 5.72 -14.51
N GLY A 115 -12.65 4.74 -14.57
CA GLY A 115 -14.06 5.01 -14.84
C GLY A 115 -14.69 5.65 -13.61
N SER A 116 -14.82 6.97 -13.59
CA SER A 116 -15.79 7.69 -12.77
C SER A 116 -17.20 7.26 -13.16
N SER A 117 -17.57 6.05 -12.78
CA SER A 117 -18.95 5.65 -12.73
C SER A 117 -19.47 6.27 -11.45
N SER A 118 -20.41 7.18 -11.57
CA SER A 118 -21.34 7.58 -10.51
C SER A 118 -22.07 6.33 -10.00
N ALA A 119 -21.37 5.46 -9.27
CA ALA A 119 -21.96 4.39 -8.52
C ALA A 119 -22.66 5.07 -7.35
N SER A 120 -23.98 5.21 -7.48
CA SER A 120 -24.85 5.38 -6.32
C SER A 120 -24.39 4.42 -5.23
N PRO A 121 -24.40 4.83 -3.95
CA PRO A 121 -24.15 3.92 -2.85
C PRO A 121 -25.03 2.67 -3.06
N PRO A 122 -24.50 1.44 -2.84
CA PRO A 122 -25.28 0.24 -3.04
C PRO A 122 -26.56 0.40 -2.20
N PRO A 123 -27.76 0.20 -2.78
CA PRO A 123 -28.98 0.21 -1.98
C PRO A 123 -28.81 -0.82 -0.87
N ALA A 124 -29.21 -0.45 0.35
CA ALA A 124 -29.25 -1.38 1.47
C ALA A 124 -29.97 -2.67 1.02
N PHE A 125 -29.31 -3.81 1.21
CA PHE A 125 -29.84 -5.10 0.78
C PHE A 125 -29.80 -6.11 1.92
N SER A 126 -30.68 -7.11 1.83
CA SER A 126 -30.67 -8.30 2.67
C SER A 126 -30.72 -9.51 1.74
N ALA A 127 -29.77 -10.42 1.86
CA ALA A 127 -29.65 -11.56 0.97
C ALA A 127 -29.14 -12.80 1.69
N GLN A 128 -29.55 -13.97 1.20
CA GLN A 128 -29.00 -15.24 1.66
C GLN A 128 -27.56 -15.40 1.17
N VAL A 129 -26.72 -16.00 2.00
CA VAL A 129 -25.34 -16.36 1.68
C VAL A 129 -25.13 -17.85 1.82
N SER A 130 -24.29 -18.40 0.96
CA SER A 130 -23.88 -19.80 1.02
C SER A 130 -22.44 -19.94 0.54
N GLY A 131 -21.66 -20.81 1.16
CA GLY A 131 -20.27 -21.03 0.80
C GLY A 131 -19.57 -21.96 1.78
N GLY A 132 -18.29 -21.72 2.01
CA GLY A 132 -17.48 -22.57 2.87
C GLY A 132 -16.55 -21.80 3.79
N VAL A 133 -16.18 -22.45 4.89
CA VAL A 133 -15.14 -22.03 5.82
C VAL A 133 -13.95 -22.95 5.69
N ARG A 134 -12.75 -22.36 5.65
CA ARG A 134 -11.48 -23.07 5.74
C ARG A 134 -10.70 -22.52 6.92
N GLN A 135 -10.28 -23.41 7.79
CA GLN A 135 -9.39 -23.08 8.90
C GLN A 135 -8.00 -23.62 8.58
N SER A 136 -7.00 -22.80 8.81
CA SER A 136 -5.59 -23.16 8.65
C SER A 136 -4.77 -22.53 9.75
N GLU A 137 -3.67 -23.18 10.12
CA GLU A 137 -2.72 -22.62 11.07
C GLU A 137 -1.56 -21.99 10.28
N ASP A 138 -1.25 -20.74 10.60
CA ASP A 138 -0.11 -20.03 10.04
C ASP A 138 1.19 -20.47 10.77
N PRO A 139 2.39 -20.41 10.17
CA PRO A 139 3.64 -20.83 10.82
C PRO A 139 3.99 -20.06 12.10
N SER A 140 3.30 -18.95 12.36
CA SER A 140 3.37 -18.16 13.59
C SER A 140 2.56 -18.75 14.76
N GLY A 141 1.80 -19.84 14.54
CA GLY A 141 0.89 -20.44 15.52
C GLY A 141 -0.45 -19.71 15.66
N LEU A 142 -0.76 -18.79 14.74
CA LEU A 142 -2.06 -18.12 14.66
C LEU A 142 -3.02 -18.93 13.81
N GLU A 143 -4.28 -19.00 14.24
CA GLU A 143 -5.36 -19.59 13.46
C GLU A 143 -5.88 -18.57 12.46
N LYS A 144 -5.97 -19.00 11.19
CA LYS A 144 -6.56 -18.26 10.08
C LYS A 144 -7.86 -18.93 9.65
N VAL A 145 -8.94 -18.17 9.67
CA VAL A 145 -10.27 -18.59 9.23
C VAL A 145 -10.64 -17.80 7.98
N ASP A 146 -10.76 -18.51 6.85
CA ASP A 146 -11.18 -17.96 5.56
C ASP A 146 -12.61 -18.42 5.27
N LEU A 147 -13.55 -17.47 5.18
CA LEU A 147 -14.92 -17.70 4.75
C LEU A 147 -15.08 -17.17 3.33
N SER A 148 -15.43 -18.05 2.40
CA SER A 148 -15.75 -17.68 1.02
C SER A 148 -17.24 -17.91 0.78
N LEU A 149 -17.99 -16.82 0.65
CA LEU A 149 -19.44 -16.81 0.60
C LEU A 149 -19.94 -16.21 -0.72
N LEU A 150 -21.01 -16.80 -1.25
CA LEU A 150 -21.76 -16.28 -2.38
C LEU A 150 -23.05 -15.62 -1.88
N VAL A 151 -23.30 -14.39 -2.32
CA VAL A 151 -24.49 -13.62 -1.95
C VAL A 151 -25.57 -13.78 -3.04
N ALA A 152 -26.71 -14.35 -2.67
CA ALA A 152 -27.77 -14.69 -3.59
C ALA A 152 -28.52 -13.45 -4.11
N GLY A 153 -28.72 -13.38 -5.43
CA GLY A 153 -29.55 -12.35 -6.07
C GLY A 153 -29.00 -10.92 -6.02
N GLN A 154 -27.73 -10.74 -5.65
CA GLN A 154 -27.07 -9.44 -5.60
C GLN A 154 -26.05 -9.29 -6.73
N ARG A 155 -25.79 -8.04 -7.14
CA ARG A 155 -24.69 -7.72 -8.06
C ARG A 155 -23.34 -7.96 -7.40
N LEU A 156 -23.22 -7.57 -6.13
CA LEU A 156 -22.10 -7.89 -5.27
C LEU A 156 -22.32 -9.29 -4.71
N ASN A 157 -21.95 -10.30 -5.49
CA ASN A 157 -22.28 -11.69 -5.21
C ASN A 157 -21.15 -12.48 -4.54
N ARG A 158 -20.01 -11.84 -4.27
CA ARG A 158 -18.84 -12.49 -3.66
C ARG A 158 -18.44 -11.76 -2.39
N LEU A 159 -18.49 -12.48 -1.27
CA LEU A 159 -18.12 -12.00 0.06
C LEU A 159 -17.03 -12.92 0.60
N ASP A 160 -15.84 -12.40 0.79
CA ASP A 160 -14.73 -13.13 1.39
C ASP A 160 -14.39 -12.47 2.75
N ILE A 161 -14.35 -13.26 3.82
CA ILE A 161 -14.03 -12.80 5.18
C ILE A 161 -12.83 -13.61 5.67
N GLN A 162 -11.76 -12.93 6.06
CA GLN A 162 -10.57 -13.53 6.65
C GLN A 162 -10.42 -13.03 8.07
N ILE A 163 -10.24 -13.94 9.01
CA ILE A 163 -10.02 -13.65 10.43
C ILE A 163 -8.73 -14.34 10.85
N PHE A 164 -7.86 -13.62 11.55
CA PHE A 164 -6.62 -14.15 12.10
C PHE A 164 -6.54 -13.87 13.60
N GLY A 165 -6.05 -14.83 14.37
CA GLY A 165 -5.94 -14.66 15.81
C GLY A 165 -5.53 -15.90 16.58
N GLN A 166 -5.61 -15.83 17.90
CA GLN A 166 -5.27 -16.96 18.76
C GLN A 166 -6.47 -17.92 18.88
N PRO A 167 -6.27 -19.24 18.81
CA PRO A 167 -7.36 -20.20 18.99
C PRO A 167 -7.92 -20.13 20.42
N ILE A 168 -9.24 -20.06 20.56
CA ILE A 168 -9.96 -20.06 21.84
C ILE A 168 -11.19 -20.97 21.79
N GLY A 169 -11.14 -22.12 22.47
CA GLY A 169 -12.33 -22.93 22.77
C GLY A 169 -13.23 -23.28 21.56
N GLY A 170 -12.65 -23.49 20.38
CA GLY A 170 -13.38 -23.80 19.14
C GLY A 170 -13.65 -22.60 18.22
N GLY A 171 -13.12 -21.41 18.54
CA GLY A 171 -13.12 -20.22 17.67
C GLY A 171 -11.80 -19.47 17.73
N VAL A 172 -11.78 -18.22 17.24
CA VAL A 172 -10.55 -17.40 17.14
C VAL A 172 -10.70 -16.08 17.87
N GLN A 173 -9.75 -15.78 18.76
CA GLN A 173 -9.57 -14.47 19.37
C GLN A 173 -8.94 -13.55 18.33
N MET A 174 -9.79 -12.82 17.62
CA MET A 174 -9.41 -11.97 16.50
C MET A 174 -8.31 -10.98 16.89
N THR A 175 -7.13 -11.13 16.29
CA THR A 175 -6.04 -10.15 16.30
C THR A 175 -6.12 -9.24 15.08
N GLY A 176 -6.75 -9.72 14.00
CA GLY A 176 -7.24 -8.86 12.94
C GLY A 176 -8.02 -9.61 11.87
N SER A 177 -8.37 -8.88 10.81
CA SER A 177 -9.31 -9.36 9.80
C SER A 177 -9.17 -8.61 8.48
N ALA A 178 -9.59 -9.24 7.40
CA ALA A 178 -9.86 -8.60 6.11
C ALA A 178 -11.25 -9.03 5.61
N VAL A 179 -12.02 -8.11 5.04
CA VAL A 179 -13.30 -8.44 4.42
C VAL A 179 -13.35 -7.79 3.05
N THR A 180 -13.74 -8.56 2.04
CA THR A 180 -13.98 -8.05 0.69
C THR A 180 -15.39 -8.40 0.23
N LEU A 181 -16.00 -7.46 -0.50
CA LEU A 181 -17.31 -7.64 -1.11
C LEU A 181 -17.25 -7.12 -2.55
N GLY A 182 -17.55 -7.99 -3.50
CA GLY A 182 -17.38 -7.67 -4.90
C GLY A 182 -18.24 -8.50 -5.83
N THR A 183 -17.93 -8.37 -7.11
CA THR A 183 -18.56 -9.14 -8.19
C THR A 183 -17.70 -10.35 -8.53
N ALA A 184 -18.21 -11.27 -9.35
CA ALA A 184 -17.41 -12.39 -9.83
C ALA A 184 -16.15 -11.98 -10.63
N SER A 185 -16.18 -10.83 -11.31
CA SER A 185 -15.06 -10.30 -12.10
C SER A 185 -14.12 -9.39 -11.31
N ASP A 186 -14.61 -8.80 -10.21
CA ASP A 186 -13.87 -7.91 -9.33
C ASP A 186 -14.28 -8.17 -7.87
N PRO A 187 -13.68 -9.18 -7.21
CA PRO A 187 -14.05 -9.61 -5.86
C PRO A 187 -13.63 -8.60 -4.78
N ASP A 188 -12.65 -7.76 -5.06
CA ASP A 188 -12.03 -6.84 -4.10
C ASP A 188 -12.56 -5.41 -4.24
N LEU A 189 -13.73 -5.24 -4.86
CA LEU A 189 -14.33 -3.94 -5.15
C LEU A 189 -14.57 -3.12 -3.88
N TYR A 190 -15.09 -3.73 -2.82
CA TYR A 190 -15.20 -3.14 -1.49
C TYR A 190 -14.27 -3.87 -0.55
N GLN A 191 -13.50 -3.13 0.24
CA GLN A 191 -12.52 -3.69 1.17
C GLN A 191 -12.67 -3.11 2.55
N GLY A 192 -12.36 -3.90 3.57
CA GLY A 192 -12.45 -3.44 4.94
C GLY A 192 -12.12 -4.50 5.95
N ARG A 193 -12.73 -4.37 7.13
CA ARG A 193 -12.38 -5.16 8.31
C ARG A 193 -13.59 -5.45 9.17
N VAL A 194 -13.50 -6.52 9.93
CA VAL A 194 -14.46 -6.87 10.99
C VAL A 194 -14.32 -5.84 12.12
N VAL A 195 -15.46 -5.29 12.53
CA VAL A 195 -15.59 -4.30 13.62
C VAL A 195 -16.32 -4.87 14.83
N GLY A 196 -17.01 -6.00 14.67
CA GLY A 196 -17.65 -6.74 15.77
C GLY A 196 -17.77 -8.22 15.41
N LEU A 197 -17.51 -9.08 16.39
CA LEU A 197 -17.63 -10.53 16.26
C LEU A 197 -18.30 -11.06 17.53
N ASP A 198 -19.46 -11.69 17.38
CA ASP A 198 -20.21 -12.31 18.48
C ASP A 198 -20.76 -13.66 18.04
N GLY A 199 -20.07 -14.73 18.42
CA GLY A 199 -20.34 -16.08 17.93
C GLY A 199 -20.19 -16.16 16.41
N THR A 200 -21.30 -16.43 15.71
CA THR A 200 -21.36 -16.48 14.24
C THR A 200 -21.88 -15.19 13.60
N ASN A 201 -22.12 -14.14 14.39
CA ASN A 201 -22.47 -12.82 13.91
C ASN A 201 -21.22 -12.00 13.64
N VAL A 202 -21.04 -11.60 12.38
CA VAL A 202 -19.91 -10.81 11.91
C VAL A 202 -20.39 -9.45 11.46
N GLN A 203 -19.88 -8.39 12.08
CA GLN A 203 -20.09 -7.02 11.64
C GLN A 203 -18.81 -6.51 11.01
N ALA A 204 -18.90 -5.99 9.79
CA ALA A 204 -17.76 -5.46 9.05
C ALA A 204 -18.05 -4.05 8.53
N ARG A 205 -17.01 -3.23 8.46
CA ARG A 205 -17.04 -1.93 7.78
C ARG A 205 -16.20 -2.05 6.53
N LEU A 206 -16.83 -1.77 5.39
CA LEU A 206 -16.24 -1.83 4.06
C LEU A 206 -16.20 -0.43 3.46
N ARG A 207 -15.20 -0.17 2.62
CA ARG A 207 -15.08 1.06 1.84
C ARG A 207 -14.95 0.70 0.37
N GLY A 208 -15.76 1.33 -0.46
CA GLY A 208 -15.75 1.15 -1.91
C GLY A 208 -14.76 2.07 -2.61
N PRO A 209 -14.65 1.95 -3.95
CA PRO A 209 -13.65 2.67 -4.74
C PRO A 209 -13.93 4.18 -4.81
N THR A 210 -15.18 4.61 -4.58
CA THR A 210 -15.58 6.02 -4.55
C THR A 210 -15.49 6.63 -3.13
N GLY A 211 -14.97 5.88 -2.16
CA GLY A 211 -14.86 6.31 -0.76
C GLY A 211 -16.14 6.16 0.06
N ASN A 212 -17.21 5.62 -0.54
CA ASN A 212 -18.44 5.27 0.17
C ASN A 212 -18.18 4.14 1.18
N GLU A 213 -18.73 4.27 2.38
CA GLU A 213 -18.69 3.22 3.39
C GLU A 213 -19.97 2.39 3.37
N VAL A 214 -19.82 1.09 3.62
CA VAL A 214 -20.92 0.13 3.76
C VAL A 214 -20.71 -0.63 5.05
N LEU A 215 -21.74 -0.67 5.89
CA LEU A 215 -21.77 -1.54 7.07
C LEU A 215 -22.43 -2.85 6.68
N LEU A 216 -21.71 -3.93 6.90
CA LEU A 216 -22.16 -5.28 6.60
C LEU A 216 -22.40 -6.02 7.92
N ALA A 217 -23.55 -6.65 8.07
CA ALA A 217 -23.82 -7.59 9.15
C ALA A 217 -24.19 -8.94 8.56
N ALA A 218 -23.39 -9.96 8.86
CA ALA A 218 -23.59 -11.34 8.44
C ALA A 218 -23.94 -12.19 9.66
N GLU A 219 -25.07 -12.87 9.59
CA GLU A 219 -25.51 -13.87 10.57
C GLU A 219 -25.33 -15.24 9.92
N LEU A 220 -24.35 -16.00 10.40
CA LEU A 220 -23.89 -17.24 9.77
C LEU A 220 -24.26 -18.47 10.60
N GLN A 221 -24.46 -19.58 9.90
CA GLN A 221 -24.53 -20.93 10.42
C GLN A 221 -23.41 -21.73 9.76
N ILE A 222 -22.46 -22.20 10.58
CA ILE A 222 -21.27 -22.91 10.13
C ILE A 222 -21.39 -24.36 10.60
N ASP A 223 -21.35 -25.28 9.65
CA ASP A 223 -21.22 -26.70 9.92
C ASP A 223 -19.74 -27.07 9.97
N GLN A 224 -19.22 -27.30 11.17
CA GLN A 224 -17.81 -27.64 11.40
C GLN A 224 -17.41 -29.01 10.81
N GLY A 225 -18.37 -29.92 10.59
CA GLY A 225 -18.09 -31.24 10.05
C GLY A 225 -17.86 -31.21 8.54
N SER A 226 -18.64 -30.41 7.82
CA SER A 226 -18.55 -30.28 6.35
C SER A 226 -17.76 -29.05 5.89
N GLY A 227 -17.50 -28.09 6.78
CA GLY A 227 -16.94 -26.79 6.43
C GLY A 227 -17.92 -25.91 5.65
N ALA A 228 -19.21 -26.27 5.59
CA ALA A 228 -20.23 -25.47 4.91
C ALA A 228 -20.63 -24.27 5.76
N ALA A 229 -20.84 -23.13 5.11
CA ALA A 229 -21.36 -21.92 5.73
C ALA A 229 -22.60 -21.44 4.97
N SER A 230 -23.64 -21.08 5.70
CA SER A 230 -24.83 -20.45 5.14
C SER A 230 -25.37 -19.40 6.10
N GLY A 231 -26.22 -18.50 5.65
CA GLY A 231 -26.76 -17.46 6.52
C GLY A 231 -27.37 -16.30 5.78
N THR A 232 -27.56 -15.19 6.47
CA THR A 232 -28.08 -13.96 5.86
C THR A 232 -27.06 -12.83 6.03
N VAL A 233 -26.89 -12.03 4.98
CA VAL A 233 -26.08 -10.81 5.02
C VAL A 233 -26.96 -9.60 4.76
N THR A 234 -26.74 -8.55 5.55
CA THR A 234 -27.39 -7.25 5.40
C THR A 234 -26.36 -6.16 5.20
N SER A 235 -26.64 -5.22 4.30
CA SER A 235 -25.83 -4.02 4.07
C SER A 235 -26.62 -2.77 4.41
N ARG A 236 -25.95 -1.77 4.99
CA ARG A 236 -26.49 -0.46 5.35
C ARG A 236 -25.51 0.66 5.07
#